data_AF-N9NDD1-F1
#
_entry.id   AF-N9NDD1-F1
#
_cell.length_a   1.000
_cell.length_b   1.000
_cell.length_c   1.000
_cell.angle_alpha   90.00
_cell.angle_beta   90.00
_cell.angle_gamma   90.00
#
_symmetry.space_group_name_H-M   'P 1'
#
loop_
_entity.id
_entity.type
_entity.pdbx_description
1 polymer ?
#
loop_
_entity_poly.entity_id
_entity_poly.type
_entity_poly.pdbx_seq_one_letter_code
_entity_poly.pdbx_strand_id
1 'polypeptide(L)'
;GQFADKNAGSNKNVNVSGNLSGTDAGNYSLQANSQTQANISKKQITGVLTAQDKVYDGTTSAIVNGSLNGLITGDQVNLNVQGQFADKNAGSNKNVNVLGNLSGTDAGNYSLQANSQTQANIAKAKAQVIGNSLTTTYNGQQQHVTGFTTQGLVNGESTEVLTNVTATGASATSTGNYQNQVSGHDQNYDLTFTAGMLKIEAPLVDPKPPIVPEKPNQPDLSIWQELLGNPYQRAIHFAPQANKTKQSDSIEIEIIGDGINMDGIHTLTGNF
;
A
#
# COMPACT_ATOMS: atom_id res chain seq x y z
N GLY A 1 32.68 -41.78 -49.66
CA GLY A 1 32.52 -40.32 -49.71
C GLY A 1 32.42 -39.78 -48.30
N GLN A 2 32.94 -38.59 -48.04
CA GLN A 2 32.97 -38.00 -46.69
C GLN A 2 32.60 -36.51 -46.75
N PHE A 3 31.72 -36.05 -45.86
CA PHE A 3 31.46 -34.62 -45.66
C PHE A 3 32.64 -33.95 -44.94
N ALA A 4 32.84 -32.66 -45.19
CA ALA A 4 33.87 -31.87 -44.51
C ALA A 4 33.60 -31.69 -43.00
N ASP A 5 32.33 -31.71 -42.59
CA ASP A 5 31.91 -31.57 -41.20
C ASP A 5 30.53 -32.22 -40.97
N LYS A 6 30.13 -32.34 -39.70
CA LYS A 6 28.87 -32.98 -39.26
C LYS A 6 27.63 -32.10 -39.39
N ASN A 7 27.78 -30.81 -39.67
CA ASN A 7 26.73 -29.82 -39.50
C ASN A 7 25.73 -29.82 -40.65
N ALA A 8 24.46 -29.61 -40.32
CA ALA A 8 23.38 -29.48 -41.29
C ALA A 8 23.66 -28.34 -42.28
N GLY A 9 23.25 -28.55 -43.53
CA GLY A 9 23.47 -27.59 -44.61
C GLY A 9 23.13 -28.18 -45.97
N SER A 10 22.83 -27.30 -46.92
CA SER A 10 22.59 -27.68 -48.31
C SER A 10 23.88 -27.58 -49.13
N ASN A 11 23.97 -28.34 -50.21
CA ASN A 11 25.05 -28.28 -51.19
C ASN A 11 26.44 -28.44 -50.55
N LYS A 12 26.52 -29.23 -49.48
CA LYS A 12 27.78 -29.48 -48.77
C LYS A 12 28.67 -30.34 -49.65
N ASN A 13 29.94 -29.95 -49.69
CA ASN A 13 30.95 -30.69 -50.41
C ASN A 13 31.22 -32.06 -49.77
N VAL A 14 31.29 -33.08 -50.62
CA VAL A 14 31.57 -34.47 -50.26
C VAL A 14 32.81 -34.89 -51.02
N ASN A 15 33.88 -35.21 -50.30
CA ASN A 15 35.09 -35.76 -50.91
C ASN A 15 34.83 -37.21 -51.35
N VAL A 16 35.12 -37.50 -52.61
CA VAL A 16 34.91 -38.80 -53.23
C VAL A 16 36.26 -39.47 -53.44
N SER A 17 36.37 -40.70 -52.97
CA SER A 17 37.51 -41.58 -53.20
C SER A 17 36.97 -42.96 -53.55
N GLY A 18 37.58 -43.63 -54.52
CA GLY A 18 37.21 -44.97 -54.94
C GLY A 18 38.37 -45.62 -55.67
N ASN A 19 38.48 -46.94 -55.54
CA ASN A 19 39.48 -47.76 -56.20
C ASN A 19 38.77 -48.86 -56.99
N LEU A 20 39.39 -49.29 -58.09
CA LEU A 20 38.94 -50.51 -58.78
C LEU A 20 39.38 -51.73 -57.98
N SER A 21 38.54 -52.76 -57.96
CA SER A 21 38.81 -54.04 -57.31
C SER A 21 38.35 -55.19 -58.20
N GLY A 22 39.00 -56.35 -58.08
CA GLY A 22 38.71 -57.55 -58.88
C GLY A 22 39.91 -58.01 -59.70
N THR A 23 39.80 -59.19 -60.31
CA THR A 23 40.88 -59.83 -61.09
C THR A 23 41.35 -58.96 -62.25
N ASP A 24 40.43 -58.22 -62.85
CA ASP A 24 40.70 -57.41 -64.04
C ASP A 24 40.89 -55.93 -63.74
N ALA A 25 40.96 -55.51 -62.46
CA ALA A 25 41.06 -54.09 -62.10
C ALA A 25 42.24 -53.36 -62.76
N GLY A 26 43.37 -54.07 -62.99
CA GLY A 26 44.54 -53.53 -63.67
C GLY A 26 44.36 -53.31 -65.18
N ASN A 27 43.30 -53.87 -65.78
CA ASN A 27 42.97 -53.69 -67.20
C ASN A 27 42.20 -52.38 -67.46
N TYR A 28 41.87 -51.60 -66.42
CA TYR A 28 41.06 -50.39 -66.52
C TYR A 28 41.73 -49.20 -65.83
N SER A 29 41.45 -48.00 -66.32
CA SER A 29 41.76 -46.74 -65.62
C SER A 29 40.46 -46.14 -65.07
N LEU A 30 40.48 -45.70 -63.81
CA LEU A 30 39.33 -45.06 -63.16
C LEU A 30 39.50 -43.55 -63.20
N GLN A 31 38.60 -42.88 -63.91
CA GLN A 31 38.42 -41.43 -63.83
C GLN A 31 37.16 -41.14 -63.01
N ALA A 32 37.34 -40.79 -61.73
CA ALA A 32 36.26 -40.39 -60.84
C ALA A 32 36.31 -38.89 -60.58
N ASN A 33 35.15 -38.29 -60.27
CA ASN A 33 35.11 -36.96 -59.69
C ASN A 33 35.74 -36.99 -58.29
N SER A 34 36.56 -35.98 -57.95
CA SER A 34 37.16 -35.86 -56.61
C SER A 34 36.17 -35.33 -55.56
N GLN A 35 35.12 -34.65 -56.02
CA GLN A 35 34.12 -34.01 -55.17
C GLN A 35 32.72 -34.14 -55.78
N THR A 36 31.72 -34.17 -54.91
CA THR A 36 30.30 -34.02 -55.24
C THR A 36 29.61 -33.19 -54.16
N GLN A 37 28.32 -32.88 -54.34
CA GLN A 37 27.53 -32.15 -53.37
C GLN A 37 26.38 -33.00 -52.83
N ALA A 38 26.08 -32.84 -51.55
CA ALA A 38 24.91 -33.45 -50.92
C ALA A 38 24.39 -32.56 -49.78
N ASN A 39 23.18 -32.82 -49.32
CA ASN A 39 22.57 -32.10 -48.20
C ASN A 39 22.70 -32.91 -46.91
N ILE A 40 22.95 -32.23 -45.80
CA ILE A 40 22.71 -32.75 -44.45
C ILE A 40 21.46 -32.04 -43.92
N SER A 41 20.36 -32.77 -43.80
CA SER A 41 19.12 -32.23 -43.25
C SER A 41 19.26 -31.95 -41.75
N LYS A 42 18.56 -30.91 -41.26
CA LYS A 42 18.45 -30.67 -39.82
C LYS A 42 17.69 -31.81 -39.15
N LYS A 43 18.11 -32.20 -37.95
CA LYS A 43 17.36 -33.16 -37.13
C LYS A 43 16.19 -32.44 -36.46
N GLN A 44 14.97 -32.93 -36.68
CA GLN A 44 13.82 -32.42 -35.95
C GLN A 44 13.87 -32.87 -34.49
N ILE A 45 13.66 -31.93 -33.57
CA ILE A 45 13.50 -32.16 -32.14
C ILE A 45 12.23 -31.53 -31.64
N THR A 46 11.73 -31.98 -30.49
CA THR A 46 10.52 -31.43 -29.89
C THR A 46 10.84 -30.58 -28.67
N GLY A 47 10.04 -29.55 -28.45
CA GLY A 47 10.06 -28.71 -27.26
C GLY A 47 8.70 -28.71 -26.57
N VAL A 48 8.71 -28.69 -25.24
CA VAL A 48 7.49 -28.50 -24.44
C VAL A 48 7.66 -27.23 -23.63
N LEU A 49 6.78 -26.25 -23.86
CA LEU A 49 6.78 -24.95 -23.20
C LEU A 49 5.60 -24.84 -22.23
N THR A 50 5.87 -24.35 -21.03
CA THR A 50 4.87 -24.16 -19.96
C THR A 50 4.98 -22.77 -19.38
N ALA A 51 3.85 -22.15 -19.02
CA ALA A 51 3.82 -20.86 -18.35
C ALA A 51 3.58 -21.07 -16.85
N GLN A 52 4.16 -20.19 -16.04
CA GLN A 52 3.91 -20.18 -14.60
C GLN A 52 2.72 -19.29 -14.27
N ASP A 53 1.96 -19.71 -13.27
CA ASP A 53 0.94 -18.88 -12.64
C ASP A 53 1.59 -17.63 -12.04
N LYS A 54 0.84 -16.52 -12.01
CA LYS A 54 1.28 -15.26 -11.41
C LYS A 54 0.18 -14.58 -10.62
N VAL A 55 0.57 -13.61 -9.81
CA VAL A 55 -0.34 -12.61 -9.24
C VAL A 55 -0.39 -11.41 -10.19
N TYR A 56 -1.54 -10.75 -10.28
CA TYR A 56 -1.71 -9.54 -11.07
C TYR A 56 -0.63 -8.50 -10.76
N ASP A 57 0.08 -8.07 -11.79
CA ASP A 57 1.18 -7.09 -11.69
C ASP A 57 1.00 -5.93 -12.69
N GLY A 58 -0.17 -5.81 -13.31
CA GLY A 58 -0.46 -4.80 -14.31
C GLY A 58 0.12 -5.06 -15.70
N THR A 59 0.78 -6.20 -15.94
CA THR A 59 1.45 -6.53 -17.22
C THR A 59 0.94 -7.83 -17.85
N THR A 60 1.20 -8.00 -19.16
CA THR A 60 0.92 -9.25 -19.89
C THR A 60 2.08 -10.23 -19.87
N SER A 61 3.23 -9.88 -19.29
CA SER A 61 4.43 -10.73 -19.30
C SER A 61 4.19 -12.04 -18.53
N ALA A 62 4.59 -13.16 -19.14
CA ALA A 62 4.55 -14.48 -18.53
C ALA A 62 5.97 -15.01 -18.30
N ILE A 63 6.15 -15.74 -17.20
CA ILE A 63 7.37 -16.52 -16.98
C ILE A 63 7.14 -17.88 -17.62
N VAL A 64 8.01 -18.25 -18.56
CA VAL A 64 7.90 -19.49 -19.33
C VAL A 64 9.09 -20.38 -19.01
N ASN A 65 8.85 -21.67 -18.89
CA ASN A 65 9.86 -22.71 -18.81
C ASN A 65 9.76 -23.61 -20.04
N GLY A 66 10.85 -24.27 -20.41
CA GLY A 66 10.86 -25.18 -21.54
C GLY A 66 11.84 -26.33 -21.38
N SER A 67 11.55 -27.43 -22.07
CA SER A 67 12.44 -28.59 -22.18
C SER A 67 12.58 -29.04 -23.63
N LEU A 68 13.75 -29.57 -24.00
CA LEU A 68 14.00 -30.16 -25.31
C LEU A 68 14.06 -31.69 -25.21
N ASN A 69 13.55 -32.36 -26.25
CA ASN A 69 13.62 -33.82 -26.41
C ASN A 69 14.20 -34.18 -27.77
N GLY A 70 15.07 -35.20 -27.81
CA GLY A 70 15.67 -35.71 -29.04
C GLY A 70 17.04 -35.12 -29.39
N LEU A 71 17.66 -34.36 -28.49
CA LEU A 71 19.05 -33.93 -28.63
C LEU A 71 19.99 -35.14 -28.71
N ILE A 72 21.05 -35.00 -29.50
CA ILE A 72 22.14 -35.98 -29.55
C ILE A 72 23.09 -35.70 -28.38
N THR A 73 23.47 -36.73 -27.64
CA THR A 73 24.41 -36.61 -26.52
C THR A 73 25.72 -35.97 -26.97
N GLY A 74 26.12 -34.90 -26.26
CA GLY A 74 27.34 -34.13 -26.53
C GLY A 74 27.11 -32.83 -27.31
N ASP A 75 26.00 -32.70 -28.03
CA ASP A 75 25.68 -31.46 -28.74
C ASP A 75 25.31 -30.33 -27.77
N GLN A 76 25.80 -29.12 -28.05
CA GLN A 76 25.55 -27.92 -27.25
C GLN A 76 24.38 -27.12 -27.84
N VAL A 77 23.18 -27.36 -27.30
CA VAL A 77 21.94 -26.70 -27.72
C VAL A 77 21.15 -26.26 -26.49
N ASN A 78 20.86 -24.96 -26.44
CA ASN A 78 20.04 -24.31 -25.41
C ASN A 78 18.68 -23.89 -26.00
N LEU A 79 17.65 -23.88 -25.15
CA LEU A 79 16.32 -23.38 -25.49
C LEU A 79 16.07 -22.05 -24.78
N ASN A 80 15.90 -21.00 -25.57
CA ASN A 80 15.44 -19.69 -25.08
C ASN A 80 13.92 -19.62 -25.24
N VAL A 81 13.23 -19.19 -24.19
CA VAL A 81 11.77 -19.14 -24.15
C VAL A 81 11.27 -17.76 -23.78
N GLN A 82 10.11 -17.40 -24.31
CA GLN A 82 9.40 -16.18 -23.97
C GLN A 82 7.90 -16.44 -24.05
N GLY A 83 7.10 -15.65 -23.30
CA GLY A 83 5.65 -15.72 -23.43
C GLY A 83 4.92 -14.52 -22.86
N GLN A 84 3.67 -14.39 -23.28
CA GLN A 84 2.76 -13.32 -22.88
C GLN A 84 1.34 -13.85 -22.76
N PHE A 85 0.63 -13.44 -21.71
CA PHE A 85 -0.81 -13.61 -21.58
C PHE A 85 -1.53 -12.77 -22.64
N ALA A 86 -2.69 -13.21 -23.09
CA ALA A 86 -3.52 -12.47 -24.05
C ALA A 86 -3.96 -11.09 -23.52
N ASP A 87 -4.18 -10.98 -22.22
CA ASP A 87 -4.48 -9.74 -21.50
C ASP A 87 -3.96 -9.84 -20.05
N LYS A 88 -3.85 -8.69 -19.37
CA LYS A 88 -3.27 -8.62 -18.03
C LYS A 88 -4.22 -9.09 -16.91
N ASN A 89 -5.51 -9.26 -17.18
CA ASN A 89 -6.51 -9.35 -16.13
C ASN A 89 -6.50 -10.70 -15.42
N ALA A 90 -6.83 -10.70 -14.13
CA ALA A 90 -6.93 -11.92 -13.33
C ALA A 90 -7.95 -12.91 -13.90
N GLY A 91 -7.66 -14.20 -13.78
CA GLY A 91 -8.47 -15.29 -14.29
C GLY A 91 -7.73 -16.63 -14.28
N SER A 92 -8.49 -17.72 -14.35
CA SER A 92 -7.96 -19.07 -14.42
C SER A 92 -7.78 -19.55 -15.86
N ASN A 93 -6.83 -20.48 -16.07
CA ASN A 93 -6.58 -21.15 -17.36
C ASN A 93 -6.43 -20.17 -18.53
N LYS A 94 -5.82 -19.01 -18.27
CA LYS A 94 -5.63 -17.98 -19.30
C LYS A 94 -4.62 -18.47 -20.33
N ASN A 95 -4.93 -18.20 -21.58
CA ASN A 95 -4.03 -18.53 -22.68
C ASN A 95 -2.77 -17.67 -22.63
N VAL A 96 -1.62 -18.33 -22.79
CA VAL A 96 -0.29 -17.73 -22.88
C VAL A 96 0.30 -18.11 -24.23
N ASN A 97 0.57 -17.09 -25.06
CA ASN A 97 1.31 -17.28 -26.30
C ASN A 97 2.79 -17.45 -25.96
N VAL A 98 3.42 -18.51 -26.46
CA VAL A 98 4.81 -18.87 -26.14
C VAL A 98 5.63 -19.07 -27.41
N LEU A 99 6.91 -18.73 -27.32
CA LEU A 99 7.88 -18.94 -28.37
C LEU A 99 9.14 -19.58 -27.79
N GLY A 100 9.71 -20.54 -28.52
CA GLY A 100 10.99 -21.17 -28.21
C GLY A 100 11.96 -21.00 -29.38
N ASN A 101 13.21 -20.63 -29.07
CA ASN A 101 14.29 -20.51 -30.05
C ASN A 101 15.52 -21.29 -29.58
N LEU A 102 16.16 -22.01 -30.50
CA LEU A 102 17.41 -22.73 -30.20
C LEU A 102 18.61 -21.79 -30.30
N SER A 103 19.59 -22.00 -29.42
CA SER A 103 20.90 -21.32 -29.44
C SER A 103 22.01 -22.29 -29.02
N GLY A 104 23.27 -21.90 -29.20
CA GLY A 104 24.42 -22.77 -28.95
C GLY A 104 25.13 -23.19 -30.25
N THR A 105 26.30 -23.80 -30.12
CA THR A 105 27.18 -24.12 -31.27
C THR A 105 26.59 -25.15 -32.21
N ASP A 106 25.75 -26.06 -31.71
CA ASP A 106 25.13 -27.11 -32.51
C ASP A 106 23.68 -26.80 -32.90
N ALA A 107 23.10 -25.65 -32.48
CA ALA A 107 21.70 -25.33 -32.71
C ALA A 107 21.30 -25.30 -34.20
N GLY A 108 22.23 -24.92 -35.08
CA GLY A 108 22.03 -24.92 -36.53
C GLY A 108 21.71 -26.31 -37.11
N ASN A 109 22.05 -27.38 -36.38
CA ASN A 109 21.82 -28.77 -36.79
C ASN A 109 20.40 -29.26 -36.53
N TYR A 110 19.57 -28.43 -35.87
CA TYR A 110 18.26 -28.82 -35.38
C TYR A 110 17.14 -27.94 -35.92
N SER A 111 15.98 -28.55 -36.16
CA SER A 111 14.70 -27.85 -36.31
C SER A 111 13.83 -28.13 -35.08
N LEU A 112 13.24 -27.08 -34.51
CA LEU A 112 12.42 -27.18 -33.31
C LEU A 112 10.94 -27.26 -33.69
N GLN A 113 10.24 -28.26 -33.16
CA GLN A 113 8.79 -28.31 -33.11
C GLN A 113 8.33 -28.17 -31.66
N ALA A 114 7.70 -27.05 -31.31
CA ALA A 114 7.18 -26.80 -29.98
C ALA A 114 5.72 -26.31 -30.04
N ASN A 115 5.02 -26.37 -28.91
CA ASN A 115 3.72 -25.72 -28.78
C ASN A 115 3.88 -24.19 -28.87
N SER A 116 2.90 -23.54 -29.49
CA SER A 116 2.82 -22.06 -29.60
C SER A 116 1.99 -21.43 -28.49
N GLN A 117 1.26 -22.25 -27.72
CA GLN A 117 0.37 -21.81 -26.65
C GLN A 117 0.43 -22.77 -25.46
N THR A 118 0.18 -22.23 -24.28
CA THR A 118 0.01 -22.95 -23.02
C THR A 118 -0.97 -22.19 -22.14
N GLN A 119 -1.24 -22.65 -20.92
CA GLN A 119 -2.17 -22.00 -19.99
C GLN A 119 -1.51 -21.76 -18.63
N ALA A 120 -1.92 -20.67 -17.98
CA ALA A 120 -1.56 -20.34 -16.61
C ALA A 120 -2.65 -19.46 -15.98
N ASN A 121 -2.67 -19.39 -14.66
CA ASN A 121 -3.57 -18.55 -13.89
C ASN A 121 -2.93 -17.18 -13.62
N ILE A 122 -3.75 -16.13 -13.64
CA ILE A 122 -3.44 -14.84 -13.01
C ILE A 122 -4.34 -14.71 -11.78
N ALA A 123 -3.78 -14.85 -10.59
CA ALA A 123 -4.46 -14.57 -9.33
C ALA A 123 -4.62 -13.07 -9.12
N LYS A 124 -5.66 -12.66 -8.39
CA LYS A 124 -5.86 -11.25 -8.03
C LYS A 124 -4.74 -10.75 -7.12
N ALA A 125 -4.31 -9.50 -7.32
CA ALA A 125 -3.47 -8.79 -6.37
C ALA A 125 -4.29 -8.34 -5.16
N LYS A 126 -3.66 -8.07 -4.03
CA LYS A 126 -4.35 -7.54 -2.85
C LYS A 126 -4.24 -6.03 -2.82
N ALA A 127 -5.35 -5.34 -2.60
CA ALA A 127 -5.35 -3.90 -2.34
C ALA A 127 -6.33 -3.54 -1.22
N GLN A 128 -6.03 -2.45 -0.51
CA GLN A 128 -6.89 -1.88 0.51
C GLN A 128 -7.47 -0.57 0.01
N VAL A 129 -8.79 -0.43 0.12
CA VAL A 129 -9.53 0.80 -0.13
C VAL A 129 -9.86 1.46 1.20
N ILE A 130 -9.50 2.72 1.34
CA ILE A 130 -9.67 3.49 2.58
C ILE A 130 -10.50 4.73 2.29
N GLY A 131 -11.67 4.85 2.93
CA GLY A 131 -12.48 6.06 2.82
C GLY A 131 -11.70 7.28 3.31
N ASN A 132 -11.83 8.40 2.59
CA ASN A 132 -11.19 9.64 3.02
C ASN A 132 -11.73 10.11 4.37
N SER A 133 -10.85 10.69 5.19
CA SER A 133 -11.19 11.20 6.51
C SER A 133 -10.91 12.70 6.62
N LEU A 134 -11.73 13.41 7.38
CA LEU A 134 -11.60 14.84 7.66
C LEU A 134 -11.93 15.09 9.14
N THR A 135 -11.08 15.85 9.84
CA THR A 135 -11.39 16.38 11.18
C THR A 135 -11.47 17.90 11.09
N THR A 136 -12.49 18.46 11.73
CA THR A 136 -12.88 19.87 11.58
C THR A 136 -13.69 20.31 12.79
N THR A 137 -13.84 21.62 12.98
CA THR A 137 -14.54 22.22 14.11
C THR A 137 -15.93 22.69 13.67
N TYR A 138 -16.93 22.51 14.55
CA TYR A 138 -18.29 22.98 14.33
C TYR A 138 -18.32 24.50 14.07
N ASN A 139 -18.83 24.88 12.91
CA ASN A 139 -18.94 26.27 12.44
C ASN A 139 -20.37 26.65 12.03
N GLY A 140 -21.36 25.81 12.36
CA GLY A 140 -22.77 26.01 11.97
C GLY A 140 -23.09 25.74 10.50
N GLN A 141 -22.13 25.30 9.68
CA GLN A 141 -22.33 24.95 8.27
C GLN A 141 -22.25 23.43 8.05
N GLN A 142 -22.81 22.95 6.94
CA GLN A 142 -22.68 21.55 6.53
C GLN A 142 -21.24 21.27 6.08
N GLN A 143 -20.63 20.24 6.67
CA GLN A 143 -19.27 19.79 6.39
C GLN A 143 -19.35 18.42 5.73
N HIS A 144 -18.42 18.13 4.82
CA HIS A 144 -18.44 16.89 4.07
C HIS A 144 -17.04 16.34 3.79
N VAL A 145 -16.95 15.02 3.65
CA VAL A 145 -15.78 14.31 3.12
C VAL A 145 -16.25 13.33 2.05
N THR A 146 -15.51 13.24 0.95
CA THR A 146 -15.86 12.38 -0.19
C THR A 146 -14.64 11.63 -0.70
N GLY A 147 -14.88 10.58 -1.47
CA GLY A 147 -13.83 9.78 -2.12
C GLY A 147 -13.10 8.82 -1.18
N PHE A 148 -12.08 8.19 -1.72
CA PHE A 148 -11.25 7.18 -1.06
C PHE A 148 -9.81 7.25 -1.58
N THR A 149 -8.90 6.61 -0.85
CA THR A 149 -7.53 6.32 -1.25
C THR A 149 -7.30 4.82 -1.29
N THR A 150 -6.20 4.39 -1.89
CA THR A 150 -5.83 2.98 -1.99
C THR A 150 -4.39 2.72 -1.56
N GLN A 151 -4.15 1.50 -1.08
CA GLN A 151 -2.81 0.96 -0.86
C GLN A 151 -2.73 -0.41 -1.55
N GLY A 152 -1.55 -0.77 -2.06
CA GLY A 152 -1.33 -2.08 -2.69
C GLY A 152 -1.69 -2.18 -4.17
N LEU A 153 -1.98 -1.05 -4.84
CA LEU A 153 -2.04 -1.04 -6.31
C LEU A 153 -0.64 -1.29 -6.90
N VAL A 154 -0.59 -2.05 -8.00
CA VAL A 154 0.66 -2.49 -8.62
C VAL A 154 1.07 -1.55 -9.76
N ASN A 155 2.35 -1.59 -10.12
CA ASN A 155 2.89 -0.89 -11.30
C ASN A 155 2.54 0.61 -11.41
N GLY A 156 2.41 1.29 -10.26
CA GLY A 156 2.06 2.72 -10.22
C GLY A 156 0.62 3.05 -10.64
N GLU A 157 -0.27 2.06 -10.70
CA GLU A 157 -1.70 2.29 -10.96
C GLU A 157 -2.33 3.20 -9.89
N SER A 158 -3.26 4.05 -10.31
CA SER A 158 -4.04 4.94 -9.44
C SER A 158 -5.42 4.36 -9.13
N THR A 159 -6.18 5.03 -8.26
CA THR A 159 -7.56 4.64 -7.90
C THR A 159 -8.51 4.54 -9.10
N GLU A 160 -8.16 5.14 -10.24
CA GLU A 160 -8.97 5.11 -11.48
C GLU A 160 -9.17 3.70 -12.04
N VAL A 161 -8.28 2.75 -11.73
CA VAL A 161 -8.44 1.36 -12.19
C VAL A 161 -9.58 0.64 -11.47
N LEU A 162 -10.00 1.13 -10.29
CA LEU A 162 -11.04 0.53 -9.46
C LEU A 162 -12.44 1.11 -9.79
N THR A 163 -12.88 0.91 -11.03
CA THR A 163 -14.11 1.56 -11.57
C THR A 163 -15.41 1.15 -10.89
N ASN A 164 -15.42 0.01 -10.16
CA ASN A 164 -16.57 -0.52 -9.44
C ASN A 164 -16.45 -0.37 -7.92
N VAL A 165 -15.59 0.54 -7.45
CA VAL A 165 -15.46 0.91 -6.04
C VAL A 165 -16.11 2.27 -5.80
N THR A 166 -16.90 2.36 -4.74
CA THR A 166 -17.61 3.57 -4.35
C THR A 166 -17.30 3.98 -2.92
N ALA A 167 -17.38 5.29 -2.67
CA ALA A 167 -17.38 5.89 -1.35
C ALA A 167 -18.72 6.60 -1.16
N THR A 168 -19.42 6.28 -0.07
CA THR A 168 -20.69 6.95 0.28
C THR A 168 -20.51 8.43 0.63
N GLY A 169 -19.30 8.82 1.02
CA GLY A 169 -19.03 10.10 1.63
C GLY A 169 -19.63 10.20 3.03
N ALA A 170 -19.35 11.29 3.72
CA ALA A 170 -20.07 11.67 4.93
C ALA A 170 -20.37 13.16 4.87
N SER A 171 -21.57 13.55 5.31
CA SER A 171 -22.01 14.95 5.33
C SER A 171 -22.84 15.20 6.58
N ALA A 172 -22.46 16.21 7.36
CA ALA A 172 -23.13 16.55 8.61
C ALA A 172 -22.88 18.01 9.01
N THR A 173 -23.78 18.56 9.82
CA THR A 173 -23.63 19.89 10.43
C THR A 173 -23.30 19.80 11.90
N SER A 174 -23.84 18.81 12.62
CA SER A 174 -23.67 18.68 14.07
C SER A 174 -22.33 18.05 14.46
N THR A 175 -21.87 18.32 15.68
CA THR A 175 -20.71 17.62 16.25
C THR A 175 -20.95 16.11 16.31
N GLY A 176 -19.95 15.32 15.94
CA GLY A 176 -20.07 13.86 15.91
C GLY A 176 -19.05 13.20 14.99
N ASN A 177 -19.15 11.88 14.87
CA ASN A 177 -18.37 11.06 13.96
C ASN A 177 -19.31 10.45 12.91
N TYR A 178 -19.01 10.68 11.64
CA TYR A 178 -19.82 10.24 10.51
C TYR A 178 -18.95 9.43 9.56
N GLN A 179 -19.33 8.18 9.28
CA GLN A 179 -18.53 7.28 8.47
C GLN A 179 -18.63 7.60 6.99
N ASN A 180 -17.48 7.64 6.31
CA ASN A 180 -17.38 7.55 4.86
C ASN A 180 -17.12 6.08 4.51
N GLN A 181 -18.20 5.31 4.32
CA GLN A 181 -18.12 3.90 4.00
C GLN A 181 -17.68 3.69 2.55
N VAL A 182 -16.79 2.73 2.34
CA VAL A 182 -16.28 2.31 1.03
C VAL A 182 -16.63 0.86 0.78
N SER A 183 -17.01 0.53 -0.45
CA SER A 183 -17.35 -0.83 -0.86
C SER A 183 -17.20 -1.00 -2.37
N GLY A 184 -17.15 -2.24 -2.84
CA GLY A 184 -17.07 -2.54 -4.27
C GLY A 184 -16.38 -3.87 -4.53
N HIS A 185 -16.02 -4.07 -5.78
CA HIS A 185 -15.26 -5.23 -6.24
C HIS A 185 -14.39 -4.81 -7.42
N ASP A 186 -13.38 -5.61 -7.73
CA ASP A 186 -12.54 -5.39 -8.91
C ASP A 186 -12.21 -6.72 -9.58
N GLN A 187 -11.93 -6.68 -10.89
CA GLN A 187 -11.55 -7.86 -11.66
C GLN A 187 -10.17 -8.38 -11.22
N ASN A 188 -9.24 -7.48 -10.99
CA ASN A 188 -7.81 -7.75 -10.83
C ASN A 188 -7.35 -7.68 -9.38
N TYR A 189 -8.11 -7.00 -8.52
CA TYR A 189 -7.81 -6.88 -7.11
C TYR A 189 -8.81 -7.62 -6.22
N ASP A 190 -8.26 -8.33 -5.24
CA ASP A 190 -8.96 -8.78 -4.04
C ASP A 190 -8.92 -7.62 -3.04
N LEU A 191 -10.08 -6.98 -2.87
CA LEU A 191 -10.19 -5.71 -2.16
C LEU A 191 -10.59 -5.92 -0.70
N THR A 192 -9.88 -5.23 0.18
CA THR A 192 -10.28 -5.02 1.57
C THR A 192 -10.68 -3.57 1.78
N PHE A 193 -11.60 -3.34 2.71
CA PHE A 193 -12.23 -2.02 2.89
C PHE A 193 -12.04 -1.52 4.31
N THR A 194 -11.73 -0.23 4.45
CA THR A 194 -11.67 0.48 5.73
C THR A 194 -12.41 1.80 5.59
N ALA A 195 -13.44 2.00 6.42
CA ALA A 195 -14.21 3.24 6.39
C ALA A 195 -13.35 4.43 6.82
N GLY A 196 -13.54 5.57 6.15
CA GLY A 196 -13.04 6.86 6.60
C GLY A 196 -14.00 7.52 7.58
N MET A 197 -13.64 8.68 8.12
CA MET A 197 -14.49 9.44 9.03
C MET A 197 -14.47 10.95 8.76
N LEU A 198 -15.65 11.56 8.76
CA LEU A 198 -15.83 12.98 9.06
C LEU A 198 -16.03 13.13 10.57
N LYS A 199 -15.10 13.81 11.25
CA LYS A 199 -15.17 14.15 12.66
C LYS A 199 -15.39 15.65 12.81
N ILE A 200 -16.55 16.04 13.37
CA ILE A 200 -16.90 17.42 13.67
C ILE A 200 -16.77 17.62 15.18
N GLU A 201 -15.76 18.37 15.59
CA GLU A 201 -15.45 18.65 16.99
C GLU A 201 -16.17 19.91 17.47
N ALA A 202 -16.48 19.97 18.77
CA ALA A 202 -17.01 21.19 19.36
C ALA A 202 -15.99 22.34 19.22
N PRO A 203 -16.44 23.61 19.14
CA PRO A 203 -15.53 24.75 19.20
C PRO A 203 -14.71 24.67 20.48
N LEU A 204 -13.44 25.04 20.42
CA LEU A 204 -12.68 25.32 21.63
C LEU A 204 -13.43 26.44 22.37
N VAL A 205 -14.02 26.09 23.51
CA VAL A 205 -14.56 27.11 24.41
C VAL A 205 -13.32 27.78 24.99
N ASP A 206 -13.09 29.05 24.69
CA ASP A 206 -12.10 29.82 25.45
C ASP A 206 -12.44 29.62 26.94
N PRO A 207 -11.48 29.20 27.77
CA PRO A 207 -11.75 29.10 29.20
C PRO A 207 -12.27 30.47 29.63
N LYS A 208 -13.53 30.50 30.10
CA LYS A 208 -14.15 31.70 30.64
C LYS A 208 -13.11 32.34 31.56
N PRO A 209 -12.66 33.60 31.31
CA PRO A 209 -11.74 34.27 32.21
C PRO A 209 -12.29 34.11 33.62
N PRO A 210 -11.46 33.77 34.63
CA PRO A 210 -11.93 33.68 36.00
C PRO A 210 -12.74 34.93 36.29
N ILE A 211 -13.98 34.74 36.78
CA ILE A 211 -14.87 35.85 37.11
C ILE A 211 -14.08 36.71 38.09
N VAL A 212 -13.63 37.88 37.65
CA VAL A 212 -13.05 38.87 38.57
C VAL A 212 -14.17 39.16 39.55
N PRO A 213 -14.00 38.88 40.87
CA PRO A 213 -15.03 39.19 41.84
C PRO A 213 -15.40 40.66 41.67
N GLU A 214 -16.68 40.93 41.48
CA GLU A 214 -17.18 42.30 41.42
C GLU A 214 -16.67 43.02 42.66
N LYS A 215 -15.97 44.14 42.47
CA LYS A 215 -15.43 44.93 43.59
C LYS A 215 -16.63 45.23 44.50
N PRO A 216 -16.61 44.85 45.79
CA PRO A 216 -17.75 45.06 46.66
C PRO A 216 -18.20 46.52 46.57
N ASN A 217 -19.51 46.75 46.41
CA ASN A 217 -20.07 48.10 46.52
C ASN A 217 -19.50 48.73 47.79
N GLN A 218 -18.84 49.88 47.66
CA GLN A 218 -18.36 50.62 48.83
C GLN A 218 -19.58 50.85 49.74
N PRO A 219 -19.54 50.42 51.01
CA PRO A 219 -20.64 50.68 51.92
C PRO A 219 -20.82 52.19 52.04
N ASP A 220 -22.07 52.63 52.12
CA ASP A 220 -22.42 54.02 52.41
C ASP A 220 -21.76 54.44 53.74
N LEU A 221 -20.78 55.35 53.66
CA LEU A 221 -19.96 55.78 54.79
C LEU A 221 -20.66 56.84 55.67
N SER A 222 -21.88 57.27 55.32
CA SER A 222 -22.62 58.30 56.07
C SER A 222 -22.99 57.84 57.49
N ILE A 223 -23.19 56.54 57.72
CA ILE A 223 -23.45 55.95 59.05
C ILE A 223 -22.21 55.78 59.95
N TRP A 224 -21.00 56.13 59.48
CA TRP A 224 -19.75 55.92 60.24
C TRP A 224 -19.06 57.20 60.72
N GLN A 225 -19.62 58.39 60.41
CA GLN A 225 -19.00 59.66 60.80
C GLN A 225 -19.08 59.99 62.30
N GLU A 226 -19.98 59.36 63.07
CA GLU A 226 -20.07 59.60 64.53
C GLU A 226 -19.14 58.71 65.40
N LEU A 227 -18.41 57.76 64.82
CA LEU A 227 -17.53 56.84 65.56
C LEU A 227 -16.02 57.13 65.40
N LEU A 228 -15.63 58.15 64.62
CA LEU A 228 -14.23 58.49 64.34
C LEU A 228 -13.59 59.41 65.40
N GLY A 229 -13.84 59.13 66.68
CA GLY A 229 -13.20 59.81 67.81
C GLY A 229 -11.91 59.14 68.33
N ASN A 230 -11.51 57.99 67.79
CA ASN A 230 -10.31 57.27 68.23
C ASN A 230 -9.63 56.52 67.07
N PRO A 231 -8.34 56.77 66.78
CA PRO A 231 -7.69 56.29 65.55
C PRO A 231 -7.34 54.79 65.49
N TYR A 232 -7.73 53.96 66.48
CA TYR A 232 -7.33 52.54 66.56
C TYR A 232 -8.45 51.53 66.79
N GLN A 233 -9.72 51.89 66.62
CA GLN A 233 -10.83 50.90 66.62
C GLN A 233 -11.43 50.74 65.23
N ARG A 234 -11.21 49.57 64.62
CA ARG A 234 -12.07 49.08 63.53
C ARG A 234 -12.93 47.95 64.11
N ALA A 235 -14.24 48.18 64.22
CA ALA A 235 -15.16 47.10 64.54
C ALA A 235 -15.30 46.19 63.31
N ILE A 236 -15.04 44.89 63.47
CA ILE A 236 -15.43 43.87 62.48
C ILE A 236 -16.82 43.38 62.90
N HIS A 237 -17.84 43.71 62.11
CA HIS A 237 -19.21 43.26 62.36
C HIS A 237 -19.52 42.02 61.51
N PHE A 238 -19.90 40.93 62.16
CA PHE A 238 -20.46 39.74 61.50
C PHE A 238 -21.97 39.72 61.73
N ALA A 239 -22.75 39.95 60.67
CA ALA A 239 -24.21 39.82 60.74
C ALA A 239 -24.64 38.46 60.17
N PRO A 240 -25.48 37.67 60.86
CA PRO A 240 -26.10 36.51 60.25
C PRO A 240 -26.98 36.94 59.08
N GLN A 241 -26.72 36.40 57.90
CA GLN A 241 -27.55 36.60 56.72
C GLN A 241 -28.78 35.69 56.84
N ALA A 242 -29.97 36.27 56.91
CA ALA A 242 -31.21 35.50 56.89
C ALA A 242 -31.23 34.60 55.63
N ASN A 243 -31.56 33.31 55.83
CA ASN A 243 -31.65 32.27 54.79
C ASN A 243 -30.33 31.74 54.22
N LYS A 244 -29.20 31.83 54.94
CA LYS A 244 -28.00 31.04 54.63
C LYS A 244 -27.62 30.13 55.80
N THR A 245 -27.37 28.86 55.49
CA THR A 245 -26.90 27.87 56.47
C THR A 245 -25.49 28.24 56.93
N LYS A 246 -25.24 28.13 58.24
CA LYS A 246 -23.91 28.31 58.84
C LYS A 246 -22.91 27.38 58.13
N GLN A 247 -21.84 27.95 57.57
CA GLN A 247 -20.86 27.18 56.79
C GLN A 247 -19.73 26.57 57.64
N SER A 248 -19.49 27.10 58.84
CA SER A 248 -18.46 26.60 59.77
C SER A 248 -18.81 27.01 61.21
N ASP A 249 -18.46 26.17 62.17
CA ASP A 249 -18.52 26.48 63.61
C ASP A 249 -17.27 27.22 64.12
N SER A 250 -16.25 27.34 63.28
CA SER A 250 -14.99 28.03 63.60
C SER A 250 -14.69 29.13 62.58
N ILE A 251 -14.35 30.31 63.08
CA ILE A 251 -13.89 31.45 62.27
C ILE A 251 -12.42 31.65 62.61
N GLU A 252 -11.56 31.56 61.61
CA GLU A 252 -10.14 31.88 61.76
C GLU A 252 -9.93 33.33 61.30
N ILE A 253 -9.41 34.17 62.19
CA ILE A 253 -9.12 35.58 61.91
C ILE A 253 -7.61 35.74 61.94
N GLU A 254 -7.01 35.90 60.77
CA GLU A 254 -5.58 36.21 60.65
C GLU A 254 -5.37 37.73 60.78
N ILE A 255 -4.59 38.13 61.78
CA ILE A 255 -4.21 39.53 62.01
C ILE A 255 -2.76 39.69 61.56
N ILE A 256 -2.54 40.35 60.43
CA ILE A 256 -1.19 40.62 59.91
C ILE A 256 -0.76 42.02 60.34
N GLY A 257 0.35 42.11 61.06
CA GLY A 257 0.97 43.38 61.50
C GLY A 257 2.36 43.16 62.10
N ASP A 258 3.11 44.25 62.28
CA ASP A 258 4.54 44.24 62.62
C ASP A 258 4.83 43.94 64.12
N GLY A 259 4.07 43.01 64.71
CA GLY A 259 4.23 42.55 66.10
C GLY A 259 2.96 42.77 66.93
N ILE A 260 2.25 41.69 67.25
CA ILE A 260 1.21 41.69 68.28
C ILE A 260 1.93 41.57 69.63
N ASN A 261 1.81 42.59 70.48
CA ASN A 261 2.35 42.51 71.85
C ASN A 261 1.46 41.57 72.67
N MET A 262 2.00 40.41 73.09
CA MET A 262 1.24 39.31 73.71
C MET A 262 1.07 39.44 75.24
N ASP A 263 1.58 40.51 75.86
CA ASP A 263 1.56 40.67 77.32
C ASP A 263 0.22 41.23 77.89
N GLY A 264 -0.90 40.84 77.28
CA GLY A 264 -2.25 41.19 77.74
C GLY A 264 -3.26 40.08 77.46
N ILE A 265 -4.23 39.90 78.37
CA ILE A 265 -5.38 39.03 78.11
C ILE A 265 -6.27 39.73 77.07
N HIS A 266 -6.31 39.19 75.85
CA HIS A 266 -7.23 39.64 74.81
C HIS A 266 -8.46 38.74 74.79
N THR A 267 -9.51 39.14 75.50
CA THR A 267 -10.78 38.40 75.51
C THR A 267 -11.65 38.85 74.33
N LEU A 268 -11.86 37.98 73.36
CA LEU A 268 -12.92 38.13 72.35
C LEU A 268 -14.20 37.51 72.91
N THR A 269 -15.05 38.32 73.53
CA THR A 269 -16.41 37.91 73.90
C THR A 269 -17.39 38.29 72.80
N GLY A 270 -18.06 37.29 72.24
CA GLY A 270 -19.27 37.45 71.43
C GLY A 270 -20.33 36.47 71.91
N ASN A 271 -21.57 36.93 72.04
CA ASN A 271 -22.71 36.02 72.04
C ASN A 271 -22.90 35.58 70.59
N PHE A 272 -22.60 34.32 70.30
CA PHE A 272 -22.91 33.70 69.01
C PHE A 272 -24.40 33.39 68.89
#